data_AF-A0A137NUV0-F1
#
_entry.id   AF-A0A137NUV0-F1
#
_cell.length_a   1.000
_cell.length_b   1.000
_cell.length_c   1.000
_cell.angle_alpha   90.00
_cell.angle_beta   90.00
_cell.angle_gamma   90.00
#
_symmetry.space_group_name_H-M   'P 1'
#
loop_
_entity.id
_entity.type
_entity.pdbx_description
1 polymer ?
#
loop_
_entity_poly.entity_id
_entity_poly.type
_entity_poly.pdbx_seq_one_letter_code
_entity_poly.pdbx_strand_id
1 'polypeptide(L)' 'MNFNALLISAITFIGMSSAVYTPSPLAQKQECLPQGSKCLGEALQCCGKLRCMHYANRCVQ' A
#
# COMPACT_ATOMS: atom_id res chain seq x y z
N MET A 1 -22.53 26.48 7.73
CA MET A 1 -22.55 25.31 6.82
C MET A 1 -21.27 24.54 7.11
N ASN A 2 -21.32 23.65 8.10
CA ASN A 2 -21.32 22.19 7.99
C ASN A 2 -19.90 21.61 7.85
N PHE A 3 -19.42 20.64 8.65
CA PHE A 3 -19.76 20.04 9.95
C PHE A 3 -18.62 19.02 10.22
N ASN A 4 -18.38 18.64 11.47
CA ASN A 4 -17.49 17.54 11.92
C ASN A 4 -16.05 17.92 12.35
N ALA A 5 -15.98 18.87 13.27
CA ALA A 5 -15.31 18.56 14.53
C ALA A 5 -16.18 17.54 15.27
N LEU A 6 -15.69 16.31 15.48
CA LEU A 6 -16.11 15.31 16.50
C LEU A 6 -15.84 13.89 15.99
N LEU A 7 -14.61 13.40 16.19
CA LEU A 7 -14.32 11.98 16.49
C LEU A 7 -12.83 11.79 16.85
N ILE A 8 -12.21 12.75 17.54
CA ILE A 8 -11.00 12.48 18.34
C ILE A 8 -11.48 11.87 19.66
N SER A 9 -12.14 10.72 19.55
CA SER A 9 -12.63 9.98 20.71
C SER A 9 -11.46 9.20 21.30
N ALA A 10 -11.04 9.64 22.47
CA ALA A 10 -10.48 8.81 23.53
C ALA A 10 -9.34 7.85 23.14
N ILE A 11 -8.11 8.36 23.14
CA ILE A 11 -6.96 7.52 23.51
C ILE A 11 -6.27 8.22 24.67
N THR A 12 -6.72 7.85 25.87
CA THR A 12 -6.13 8.17 27.15
C THR A 12 -4.64 7.78 27.15
N PHE A 13 -3.80 8.73 27.56
CA PHE A 13 -2.38 8.56 27.81
C PHE A 13 -2.12 7.44 28.83
N ILE A 14 -1.70 6.26 28.39
CA ILE A 14 -0.91 5.33 29.21
C ILE A 14 0.15 4.71 28.30
N GLY A 15 1.40 5.10 28.54
CA GLY A 15 2.62 4.29 28.38
C GLY A 15 2.92 3.61 27.04
N MET A 16 4.19 3.73 26.65
CA MET A 16 4.93 2.89 25.70
C MET A 16 4.88 3.32 24.23
N SER A 17 6.06 3.78 23.77
CA SER A 17 6.59 3.74 22.42
C SER A 17 5.57 4.00 21.29
N SER A 18 5.47 5.25 20.87
CA SER A 18 4.71 5.65 19.69
C SER A 18 5.27 5.01 18.41
N ALA A 19 4.89 3.77 18.13
CA ALA A 19 4.82 3.30 16.76
C ALA A 19 3.65 4.04 16.13
N VAL A 20 3.95 5.18 15.49
CA VAL A 20 3.00 5.87 14.63
C VAL A 20 2.67 4.92 13.48
N TYR A 21 1.63 4.11 13.66
CA TYR A 21 0.97 3.42 12.57
C TYR A 21 0.25 4.48 11.76
N THR A 22 0.98 5.15 10.86
CA THR A 22 0.37 5.79 9.69
C THR A 22 -0.43 4.69 8.98
N PRO A 23 -1.77 4.76 8.91
CA PRO A 23 -2.50 3.91 7.99
C PRO A 23 -2.00 4.29 6.60
N SER A 24 -1.27 3.38 5.94
CA SER A 24 -0.84 3.56 4.56
C SER A 24 -2.07 3.99 3.75
N PRO A 25 -2.11 5.23 3.25
CA PRO A 25 -3.28 5.71 2.56
C PRO A 25 -3.36 4.92 1.28
N LEU A 26 -4.33 4.01 1.22
CA LEU A 26 -4.61 3.15 0.09
C LEU A 26 -3.70 1.90 0.09
N ALA A 27 -4.23 0.81 0.64
CA ALA A 27 -4.33 -0.41 -0.16
C ALA A 27 -5.17 -0.06 -1.40
N GLN A 28 -4.60 0.77 -2.29
CA GLN A 28 -5.16 1.03 -3.59
C GLN A 28 -5.11 -0.34 -4.22
N LYS A 29 -6.27 -0.88 -4.56
CA LYS A 29 -6.38 -2.11 -5.33
C LYS A 29 -5.59 -1.86 -6.63
N GLN A 30 -4.30 -2.15 -6.61
CA GLN A 30 -3.40 -1.91 -7.71
C GLN A 30 -3.81 -2.93 -8.76
N GLU A 31 -4.41 -2.48 -9.86
CA GLU A 31 -4.90 -3.39 -10.89
C GLU A 31 -3.75 -4.09 -11.64
N CYS A 32 -2.54 -3.57 -11.47
CA CYS A 32 -1.32 -4.10 -12.04
C CYS A 32 -0.10 -3.84 -11.14
N LEU A 33 0.96 -4.58 -11.37
CA LEU A 33 2.23 -4.49 -10.64
C LEU A 33 3.15 -3.43 -11.26
N PRO A 34 3.67 -2.47 -10.47
CA PRO A 34 4.57 -1.45 -10.98
C PRO A 34 5.97 -2.03 -11.30
N GLN A 35 6.79 -1.24 -11.97
CA GLN A 35 8.16 -1.61 -12.32
C GLN A 35 8.98 -1.96 -11.06
N GLY A 36 9.74 -3.05 -11.12
CA GLY A 36 10.58 -3.53 -10.02
C GLY A 36 9.84 -4.36 -8.97
N SER A 37 8.50 -4.38 -8.98
CA SER A 37 7.70 -5.23 -8.10
C SER A 37 7.84 -6.70 -8.45
N LYS A 38 7.70 -7.54 -7.42
CA LYS A 38 7.63 -8.99 -7.56
C LYS A 38 6.42 -9.37 -8.41
N CYS A 39 6.57 -10.35 -9.29
CA CYS A 39 5.51 -10.73 -10.23
C CYS A 39 5.20 -12.23 -10.28
N LEU A 40 6.11 -13.10 -9.83
CA LEU A 40 5.83 -14.52 -9.69
C LEU A 40 5.05 -14.80 -8.41
N GLY A 41 3.92 -15.48 -8.57
CA GLY A 41 3.00 -15.80 -7.48
C GLY A 41 2.00 -14.69 -7.16
N GLU A 42 2.09 -13.54 -7.84
CA GLU A 42 1.09 -12.48 -7.75
C GLU A 42 -0.08 -12.79 -8.69
N ALA A 43 -1.29 -12.45 -8.26
CA ALA A 43 -2.50 -12.61 -9.08
C ALA A 43 -2.63 -11.53 -10.18
N LEU A 44 -1.80 -10.49 -10.09
CA LEU A 44 -1.85 -9.30 -10.94
C LEU A 44 -0.75 -9.34 -12.01
N GLN A 45 -1.01 -8.73 -13.16
CA GLN A 45 -0.02 -8.60 -14.23
C GLN A 45 0.82 -7.34 -14.06
N CYS A 46 2.01 -7.29 -14.68
CA CYS A 46 2.81 -6.08 -14.74
C CYS A 46 2.09 -4.95 -15.50
N CYS A 47 2.25 -3.70 -15.04
CA CYS A 47 1.57 -2.56 -15.65
C CYS A 47 2.08 -2.24 -17.07
N GLY A 48 1.16 -1.99 -17.99
CA GLY A 48 1.47 -1.43 -19.31
C GLY A 48 2.38 -2.32 -20.16
N LYS A 49 3.54 -1.79 -20.56
CA LYS A 49 4.54 -2.51 -21.41
C LYS A 49 5.52 -3.36 -20.60
N LEU A 50 5.42 -3.35 -19.27
CA LEU A 50 6.30 -4.13 -18.41
C LEU A 50 5.99 -5.62 -18.57
N ARG A 51 7.03 -6.46 -18.51
CA ARG A 51 6.94 -7.92 -18.50
C ARG A 51 7.56 -8.46 -17.22
N CYS A 52 6.99 -9.56 -16.72
CA CYS A 52 7.56 -10.30 -15.62
C CYS A 52 8.78 -11.09 -16.11
N MET A 53 9.99 -10.69 -15.71
CA MET A 53 11.19 -11.47 -15.99
C MET A 53 11.34 -12.58 -14.95
N HIS A 54 11.18 -13.83 -15.38
CA HIS A 54 11.23 -14.99 -14.49
C HIS A 54 12.54 -15.10 -13.71
N TYR A 55 13.69 -14.82 -14.34
CA TYR A 55 15.00 -14.91 -13.68
C TYR A 55 15.19 -13.86 -12.58
N ALA A 56 14.55 -12.69 -12.71
CA ALA A 56 14.64 -11.60 -11.74
C ALA A 56 13.45 -11.58 -10.77
N ASN A 57 12.38 -12.32 -11.08
CA ASN A 57 11.07 -12.25 -10.42
C ASN A 57 10.59 -10.81 -10.27
N ARG A 58 10.72 -9.99 -11.33
CA ARG A 58 10.38 -8.57 -11.30
C ARG A 58 9.75 -8.09 -12.61
N CYS A 59 8.87 -7.11 -12.52
CA CYS A 59 8.35 -6.37 -13.67
C CYS A 59 9.41 -5.41 -14.22
N VAL A 60 9.81 -5.59 -15.48
CA VAL A 60 10.76 -4.71 -16.20
C VAL A 60 10.27 -4.45 -17.62
N GLN A 61 10.72 -3.37 -18.25
CA GLN A 61 10.32 -3.01 -19.62
C GLN A 61 11.04 -3.87 -20.66
#